data_AF-A0AAD7DM87-F1
#
_entry.id   AF-A0AAD7DM87-F1
#
_cell.length_a   1.000
_cell.length_b   1.000
_cell.length_c   1.000
_cell.angle_alpha   90.00
_cell.angle_beta   90.00
_cell.angle_gamma   90.00
#
_symmetry.space_group_name_H-M   'P 1'
#
loop_
_entity.id
_entity.type
_entity.pdbx_description
1 polymer ?
#
loop_
_entity_poly.entity_id
_entity_poly.type
_entity_poly.pdbx_seq_one_letter_code
_entity_poly.pdbx_strand_id
1 'polypeptide(L)'
;MSTARDTVVSTPELLALILAQLPMRDLLLTAPLISKTWHEVTLSPTVQRALFFQPDPSPSAPITNPLLMEVFPPFFAPEGTNRWAWPGTASSIASMPWAKAPEAFKRADASWRRMLLVQPPAQKMIVVETCHGQMGDSESRTVLHDGPLRMGQLYDLAVPFVAQIASSFCVRWHTEVDREADVTLARIYTMQCTSTPPMLGRQFISDGAPESVKNGWWSDEDDYDSE
;
A
#
# COMPACT_ATOMS: atom_id res chain seq x y z
N MET A 1 10.19 32.20 -35.64
CA MET A 1 8.81 31.67 -35.74
C MET A 1 8.73 30.48 -34.80
N SER A 2 7.90 30.56 -33.76
CA SER A 2 7.63 29.41 -32.87
C SER A 2 7.00 28.32 -33.71
N THR A 3 7.60 27.12 -33.74
CA THR A 3 7.00 26.01 -34.46
C THR A 3 5.77 25.51 -33.69
N ALA A 4 4.86 24.79 -34.35
CA ALA A 4 3.69 24.21 -33.67
C ALA A 4 4.08 23.33 -32.47
N ARG A 5 5.24 22.68 -32.52
CA ARG A 5 5.80 21.89 -31.41
C ARG A 5 6.18 22.76 -30.22
N ASP A 6 6.86 23.87 -30.47
CA ASP A 6 7.29 24.80 -29.43
C ASP A 6 6.08 25.41 -28.71
N THR A 7 5.02 25.72 -29.47
CA THR A 7 3.76 26.23 -28.92
C THR A 7 3.08 25.21 -28.00
N VAL A 8 3.07 23.92 -28.38
CA VAL A 8 2.47 22.85 -27.56
C VAL A 8 3.24 22.68 -26.24
N VAL A 9 4.57 22.62 -26.28
CA VAL A 9 5.40 22.44 -25.08
C VAL A 9 5.36 23.68 -24.17
N SER A 10 5.12 24.86 -24.75
CA SER A 10 4.97 26.11 -23.98
C SER A 10 3.57 26.28 -23.36
N THR A 11 2.59 25.47 -23.74
CA THR A 11 1.23 25.52 -23.20
C THR A 11 1.10 24.52 -22.05
N PRO A 12 0.95 24.97 -20.78
CA PRO A 12 1.03 24.08 -19.61
C PRO A 12 -0.06 23.01 -19.59
N GLU A 13 -1.27 23.29 -20.11
CA GLU A 13 -2.38 22.34 -20.16
C GLU A 13 -2.10 21.20 -21.15
N LEU A 14 -1.55 21.52 -22.33
CA LEU A 14 -1.20 20.52 -23.33
C LEU A 14 0.01 19.71 -22.88
N LEU A 15 1.00 20.37 -22.26
CA LEU A 15 2.14 19.67 -21.66
C LEU A 15 1.67 18.71 -20.55
N ALA A 16 0.73 19.12 -19.68
CA ALA A 16 0.19 18.27 -18.64
C ALA A 16 -0.45 16.99 -19.19
N LEU A 17 -1.23 17.12 -20.27
CA LEU A 17 -1.85 15.97 -20.95
C LEU A 17 -0.81 15.04 -21.58
N ILE A 18 0.26 15.59 -22.17
CA ILE A 18 1.36 14.77 -22.73
C ILE A 18 2.10 14.04 -21.61
N LEU A 19 2.45 14.75 -20.54
CA LEU A 19 3.15 14.18 -19.39
C LEU A 19 2.32 13.08 -18.72
N ALA A 20 1.01 13.26 -18.58
CA ALA A 20 0.13 12.26 -18.00
C ALA A 20 0.16 10.89 -18.71
N GLN A 21 0.61 10.83 -19.98
CA GLN A 21 0.74 9.59 -20.74
C GLN A 21 2.09 8.89 -20.56
N LEU A 22 3.04 9.49 -19.82
CA LEU A 22 4.36 8.92 -19.57
C LEU A 22 4.36 7.95 -18.37
N PRO A 23 5.34 7.03 -18.28
CA PRO A 23 5.51 6.19 -17.11
C PRO A 23 5.64 7.01 -15.82
N MET A 24 4.99 6.57 -14.74
CA MET A 24 5.00 7.29 -13.45
C MET A 24 6.41 7.57 -12.91
N ARG A 25 7.37 6.67 -13.14
CA ARG A 25 8.77 6.88 -12.74
C ARG A 25 9.37 8.12 -13.38
N ASP A 26 9.12 8.32 -14.68
CA ASP A 26 9.62 9.48 -15.42
C ASP A 26 8.96 10.76 -14.92
N LEU A 27 7.67 10.71 -14.59
CA LEU A 27 6.94 11.85 -14.03
C LEU A 27 7.42 12.25 -12.63
N LEU A 28 7.85 11.30 -11.81
CA LEU A 28 8.34 11.55 -10.45
C LEU A 28 9.80 11.99 -10.42
N LEU A 29 10.64 11.39 -11.26
CA LEU A 29 12.10 11.50 -11.15
C LEU A 29 12.71 12.37 -12.25
N THR A 30 12.20 12.31 -13.47
CA THR A 30 12.85 12.91 -14.65
C THR A 30 12.20 14.24 -15.01
N ALA A 31 10.88 14.27 -15.18
CA ALA A 31 10.13 15.44 -15.62
C ALA A 31 10.37 16.70 -14.76
N PRO A 32 10.39 16.63 -13.41
CA PRO A 32 10.60 17.81 -12.57
C PRO A 32 12.01 18.40 -12.66
N LEU A 33 12.98 17.64 -13.19
CA LEU A 33 14.39 18.06 -13.28
C LEU A 33 14.73 18.72 -14.62
N ILE A 34 13.86 18.62 -15.62
CA ILE A 34 14.12 19.14 -16.97
C ILE A 34 14.09 20.67 -17.00
N SER A 35 13.07 21.28 -16.39
CA SER A 35 12.91 22.74 -16.33
C SER A 35 11.93 23.16 -15.23
N LYS A 36 11.94 24.45 -14.87
CA LYS A 36 10.97 25.03 -13.93
C LYS A 36 9.53 24.87 -14.42
N THR A 37 9.28 25.11 -15.70
CA THR A 37 7.96 24.93 -16.30
C THR A 37 7.48 23.49 -16.19
N TRP A 38 8.35 22.52 -16.47
CA TRP A 38 7.99 21.10 -16.33
C TRP A 38 7.71 20.73 -14.87
N HIS A 39 8.51 21.24 -13.93
CA HIS A 39 8.27 21.08 -12.50
C HIS A 39 6.90 21.64 -12.07
N GLU A 40 6.52 22.82 -12.57
CA GLU A 40 5.19 23.39 -12.28
C GLU A 40 4.07 22.56 -12.88
N VAL A 41 4.25 22.05 -14.10
CA VAL A 41 3.25 21.18 -14.75
C VAL A 41 3.09 19.84 -14.04
N THR A 42 4.14 19.26 -13.46
CA THR A 42 3.98 18.00 -12.70
C THR A 42 3.16 18.18 -11.42
N LEU A 43 3.03 19.40 -10.91
CA LEU A 43 2.16 19.76 -9.79
C LEU A 43 0.71 20.02 -10.22
N SER A 44 0.41 20.04 -11.53
CA SER A 44 -0.94 20.24 -12.03
C SER A 44 -1.89 19.11 -11.64
N PRO A 45 -3.21 19.37 -11.51
CA PRO A 45 -4.20 18.34 -11.14
C PRO A 45 -4.19 17.12 -12.07
N THR A 46 -3.98 17.33 -13.38
CA THR A 46 -3.93 16.25 -14.38
C THR A 46 -2.81 15.26 -14.08
N VAL A 47 -1.58 15.76 -13.86
CA VAL A 47 -0.44 14.90 -13.57
C VAL A 47 -0.53 14.32 -12.15
N GLN A 48 -1.01 15.08 -11.18
CA GLN A 48 -1.20 14.60 -9.81
C GLN A 48 -2.26 13.48 -9.70
N ARG A 49 -3.30 13.51 -10.55
CA ARG A 49 -4.26 12.40 -10.69
C ARG A 49 -3.60 11.18 -11.32
N ALA A 50 -2.86 11.36 -12.42
CA ALA A 50 -2.13 10.27 -13.08
C ALA A 50 -1.08 9.60 -12.16
N LEU A 51 -0.48 10.38 -11.24
CA LEU A 51 0.46 9.91 -10.21
C LEU A 51 -0.22 9.36 -8.95
N PHE A 52 -1.54 9.28 -8.92
CA PHE A 52 -2.31 8.82 -7.76
C PHE A 52 -2.13 9.67 -6.49
N PHE A 53 -1.66 10.91 -6.59
CA PHE A 53 -1.61 11.83 -5.43
C PHE A 53 -2.96 12.47 -5.13
N GLN A 54 -3.76 12.68 -6.17
CA GLN A 54 -5.10 13.23 -6.08
C GLN A 54 -6.16 12.23 -6.60
N PRO A 55 -7.39 12.27 -6.07
CA PRO A 55 -8.50 11.50 -6.59
C PRO A 55 -8.81 11.84 -8.05
N ASP A 56 -8.97 10.80 -8.87
CA ASP A 56 -9.54 10.93 -10.21
C ASP A 56 -11.01 10.47 -10.19
N PRO A 57 -11.98 11.33 -10.54
CA PRO A 57 -13.38 10.96 -10.64
C PRO A 57 -13.76 10.31 -11.98
N SER A 58 -12.84 10.28 -12.96
CA SER A 58 -13.11 9.77 -14.31
C SER A 58 -13.21 8.25 -14.48
N PRO A 59 -12.51 7.39 -13.70
CA PRO A 59 -12.51 5.96 -13.99
C PRO A 59 -13.86 5.32 -13.62
N SER A 60 -14.47 4.67 -14.60
CA SER A 60 -15.73 3.91 -14.43
C SER A 60 -15.53 2.57 -13.72
N ALA A 61 -14.29 2.08 -13.67
CA ALA A 61 -13.89 0.87 -12.98
C ALA A 61 -12.65 1.15 -12.11
N PRO A 62 -12.48 0.47 -10.96
CA PRO A 62 -11.33 0.68 -10.09
C PRO A 62 -10.00 0.34 -10.78
N ILE A 63 -9.06 1.29 -10.77
CA ILE A 63 -7.70 1.16 -11.31
C ILE A 63 -6.72 1.17 -10.14
N THR A 64 -5.96 0.10 -9.96
CA THR A 64 -4.89 0.03 -8.95
C THR A 64 -3.64 0.77 -9.42
N ASN A 65 -2.88 1.33 -8.48
CA ASN A 65 -1.64 2.05 -8.78
C ASN A 65 -0.52 1.09 -9.23
N PRO A 66 -0.10 1.10 -10.51
CA PRO A 66 0.86 0.11 -11.00
C PRO A 66 2.28 0.28 -10.43
N LEU A 67 2.67 1.49 -9.99
CA LEU A 67 3.94 1.67 -9.30
C LEU A 67 3.93 0.96 -7.94
N LEU A 68 2.83 1.11 -7.19
CA LEU A 68 2.70 0.45 -5.89
C LEU A 68 2.54 -1.06 -6.03
N MET A 69 1.85 -1.55 -7.06
CA MET A 69 1.77 -2.98 -7.35
C MET A 69 3.15 -3.62 -7.55
N GLU A 70 4.04 -2.91 -8.23
CA GLU A 70 5.40 -3.39 -8.50
C GLU A 70 6.28 -3.36 -7.23
N VAL A 71 6.16 -2.30 -6.41
CA VAL A 71 7.00 -2.10 -5.22
C VAL A 71 6.50 -2.88 -4.00
N PHE A 72 5.18 -3.10 -3.91
CA PHE A 72 4.52 -3.78 -2.80
C PHE A 72 3.63 -4.96 -3.22
N PRO A 73 4.15 -5.95 -3.98
CA PRO A 73 3.32 -7.04 -4.53
C PRO A 73 2.38 -7.76 -3.52
N PRO A 74 2.79 -8.05 -2.26
CA PRO A 74 1.92 -8.74 -1.31
C PRO A 74 0.63 -7.99 -0.94
N PHE A 75 0.60 -6.66 -1.14
CA PHE A 75 -0.57 -5.83 -0.87
C PHE A 75 -1.50 -5.67 -2.09
N PHE A 76 -1.17 -6.30 -3.22
CA PHE A 76 -1.98 -6.23 -4.44
C PHE A 76 -2.28 -7.63 -4.96
N ALA A 77 -3.06 -8.39 -4.18
CA ALA A 77 -3.50 -9.70 -4.60
C ALA A 77 -4.45 -9.62 -5.81
N PRO A 78 -4.32 -10.51 -6.81
CA PRO A 78 -5.29 -10.61 -7.89
C PRO A 78 -6.70 -10.84 -7.34
N GLU A 79 -7.71 -10.32 -8.03
CA GLU A 79 -9.11 -10.61 -7.72
C GLU A 79 -9.36 -12.14 -7.77
N GLY A 80 -10.16 -12.64 -6.83
CA GLY A 80 -10.49 -14.08 -6.76
C GLY A 80 -9.40 -14.97 -6.16
N THR A 81 -8.29 -14.41 -5.66
CA THR A 81 -7.24 -15.20 -4.97
C THR A 81 -7.83 -15.91 -3.75
N ASN A 82 -7.85 -17.24 -3.78
CA ASN A 82 -8.33 -18.05 -2.66
C ASN A 82 -7.34 -17.98 -1.48
N ARG A 83 -7.81 -18.36 -0.28
CA ARG A 83 -6.98 -18.29 0.95
C ARG A 83 -5.69 -19.09 0.95
N TRP A 84 -5.59 -20.10 0.09
CA TRP A 84 -4.43 -20.96 -0.04
C TRP A 84 -3.38 -20.41 -1.01
N ALA A 85 -3.77 -19.44 -1.86
CA ALA A 85 -2.93 -18.78 -2.84
C ALA A 85 -2.60 -17.33 -2.44
N TRP A 86 -2.81 -16.96 -1.18
CA TRP A 86 -2.55 -15.61 -0.72
C TRP A 86 -1.06 -15.25 -0.86
N PRO A 87 -0.75 -14.06 -1.43
CA PRO A 87 0.61 -13.69 -1.78
C PRO A 87 1.46 -13.32 -0.55
N GLY A 88 0.82 -12.98 0.57
CA GLY A 88 1.46 -12.50 1.77
C GLY A 88 1.77 -13.62 2.76
N THR A 89 3.04 -13.76 3.10
CA THR A 89 3.54 -14.45 4.30
C THR A 89 4.56 -13.55 5.00
N ALA A 90 4.93 -13.85 6.25
CA ALA A 90 6.02 -13.14 6.92
C ALA A 90 7.32 -13.17 6.09
N SER A 91 7.63 -14.32 5.49
CA SER A 91 8.78 -14.48 4.58
C SER A 91 8.64 -13.64 3.30
N SER A 92 7.44 -13.58 2.71
CA SER A 92 7.17 -12.71 1.57
C SER A 92 7.47 -11.25 1.89
N ILE A 93 7.16 -10.78 3.10
CA ILE A 93 7.47 -9.41 3.53
C ILE A 93 8.97 -9.24 3.74
N ALA A 94 9.62 -10.15 4.48
CA ALA A 94 11.05 -10.06 4.80
C ALA A 94 11.95 -10.07 3.55
N SER A 95 11.50 -10.70 2.47
CA SER A 95 12.23 -10.75 1.20
C SER A 95 12.11 -9.49 0.34
N MET A 96 11.21 -8.56 0.69
CA MET A 96 10.94 -7.37 -0.13
C MET A 96 12.12 -6.39 -0.16
N PRO A 97 12.31 -5.64 -1.26
CA PRO A 97 13.37 -4.62 -1.34
C PRO A 97 13.28 -3.56 -0.22
N TRP A 98 12.07 -3.20 0.17
CA TRP A 98 11.82 -2.28 1.27
C TRP A 98 12.06 -2.88 2.66
N ALA A 99 12.04 -4.21 2.73
CA ALA A 99 12.55 -4.98 3.86
C ALA A 99 14.04 -5.34 3.69
N LYS A 100 14.80 -4.60 2.90
CA LYS A 100 16.28 -4.68 2.91
C LYS A 100 16.91 -3.30 3.06
N ALA A 101 16.13 -2.25 2.82
CA ALA A 101 16.52 -0.86 2.94
C ALA A 101 15.49 -0.10 3.79
N PRO A 102 15.32 -0.44 5.08
CA PRO A 102 14.32 0.15 5.95
C PRO A 102 14.38 1.67 6.00
N GLU A 103 15.59 2.23 6.07
CA GLU A 103 15.78 3.67 6.23
C GLU A 103 15.28 4.48 5.03
N ALA A 104 15.32 3.89 3.82
CA ALA A 104 14.77 4.54 2.64
C ALA A 104 13.23 4.51 2.62
N PHE A 105 12.61 3.48 3.18
CA PHE A 105 11.15 3.28 3.17
C PHE A 105 10.46 3.81 4.45
N LYS A 106 11.16 3.95 5.58
CA LYS A 106 10.63 4.58 6.79
C LYS A 106 10.51 6.09 6.70
N ARG A 107 11.13 6.71 5.67
CA ARG A 107 11.04 8.15 5.41
C ARG A 107 9.59 8.64 5.37
N ALA A 108 9.23 9.51 6.31
CA ALA A 108 7.88 10.06 6.43
C ALA A 108 7.49 10.91 5.20
N ASP A 109 8.47 11.50 4.53
CA ASP A 109 8.32 12.36 3.35
C ASP A 109 8.30 11.59 2.02
N ALA A 110 8.46 10.25 2.06
CA ALA A 110 8.50 9.44 0.87
C ALA A 110 7.21 9.60 0.04
N SER A 111 7.37 9.87 -1.26
CA SER A 111 6.26 10.20 -2.16
C SER A 111 5.20 9.09 -2.18
N TRP A 112 5.62 7.82 -2.23
CA TRP A 112 4.71 6.67 -2.24
C TRP A 112 3.76 6.64 -1.03
N ARG A 113 4.14 7.16 0.15
CA ARG A 113 3.26 7.19 1.33
C ARG A 113 2.00 8.00 1.10
N ARG A 114 2.11 9.02 0.24
CA ARG A 114 1.02 9.92 -0.13
C ARG A 114 0.26 9.45 -1.36
N MET A 115 0.63 8.34 -1.99
CA MET A 115 -0.11 7.84 -3.14
C MET A 115 -1.36 7.07 -2.72
N LEU A 116 -2.43 7.25 -3.47
CA LEU A 116 -3.62 6.42 -3.44
C LEU A 116 -3.29 5.03 -3.99
N LEU A 117 -3.93 4.02 -3.41
CA LEU A 117 -3.75 2.63 -3.83
C LEU A 117 -4.58 2.29 -5.07
N VAL A 118 -5.77 2.90 -5.17
CA VAL A 118 -6.77 2.66 -6.21
C VAL A 118 -7.47 3.98 -6.56
N GLN A 119 -7.93 4.10 -7.80
CA GLN A 119 -8.80 5.19 -8.27
C GLN A 119 -10.09 4.61 -8.86
N PRO A 120 -11.29 5.09 -8.43
CA PRO A 120 -11.50 6.12 -7.42
C PRO A 120 -10.99 5.69 -6.03
N PRO A 121 -10.66 6.64 -5.12
CA PRO A 121 -10.07 6.30 -3.83
C PRO A 121 -10.97 5.40 -2.99
N ALA A 122 -10.39 4.32 -2.45
CA ALA A 122 -11.04 3.53 -1.41
C ALA A 122 -11.33 4.39 -0.19
N GLN A 123 -12.57 4.37 0.28
CA GLN A 123 -13.08 5.13 1.41
C GLN A 123 -13.10 4.30 2.70
N LYS A 124 -13.30 2.99 2.60
CA LYS A 124 -13.45 2.14 3.79
C LYS A 124 -12.53 0.93 3.75
N MET A 125 -11.75 0.78 4.81
CA MET A 125 -10.89 -0.38 5.02
C MET A 125 -11.32 -1.16 6.25
N ILE A 126 -11.46 -2.48 6.09
CA ILE A 126 -11.65 -3.41 7.20
C ILE A 126 -10.48 -4.37 7.31
N VAL A 127 -10.33 -4.91 8.52
CA VAL A 127 -9.46 -6.03 8.82
C VAL A 127 -10.32 -7.25 9.10
N VAL A 128 -9.99 -8.36 8.47
CA VAL A 128 -10.61 -9.66 8.72
C VAL A 128 -9.54 -10.61 9.26
N GLU A 129 -9.81 -11.16 10.44
CA GLU A 129 -8.90 -12.06 11.14
C GLU A 129 -9.55 -13.44 11.24
N THR A 130 -8.87 -14.46 10.72
CA THR A 130 -9.30 -15.85 10.86
C THR A 130 -8.32 -16.61 11.73
N CYS A 131 -8.77 -17.07 12.89
CA CYS A 131 -8.01 -17.93 13.78
C CYS A 131 -8.40 -19.39 13.56
N HIS A 132 -7.43 -20.25 13.29
CA HIS A 132 -7.61 -21.70 13.33
C HIS A 132 -7.18 -22.20 14.72
N GLY A 133 -8.11 -22.80 15.46
CA GLY A 133 -7.86 -23.35 16.79
C GLY A 133 -8.42 -24.76 16.94
N GLN A 134 -8.13 -25.41 18.07
CA GLN A 134 -8.61 -26.76 18.36
C GLN A 134 -10.15 -26.86 18.41
N MET A 135 -10.85 -25.74 18.64
CA MET A 135 -12.31 -25.66 18.66
C MET A 135 -12.93 -25.24 17.30
N GLY A 136 -12.13 -25.23 16.23
CA GLY A 136 -12.54 -24.81 14.89
C GLY A 136 -12.08 -23.40 14.53
N ASP A 137 -12.59 -22.92 13.39
CA ASP A 137 -12.27 -21.61 12.84
C ASP A 137 -13.11 -20.52 13.51
N SER A 138 -12.48 -19.40 13.87
CA SER A 138 -13.17 -18.18 14.31
C SER A 138 -12.77 -17.01 13.43
N GLU A 139 -13.71 -16.11 13.17
CA GLU A 139 -13.51 -14.92 12.35
C GLU A 139 -13.88 -13.66 13.13
N SER A 140 -13.00 -12.65 13.07
CA SER A 140 -13.23 -11.31 13.60
C SER A 140 -13.13 -10.28 12.47
N ARG A 141 -13.94 -9.22 12.55
CA ARG A 141 -13.96 -8.12 11.58
C ARG A 141 -13.93 -6.78 12.30
N THR A 142 -13.06 -5.88 11.85
CA THR A 142 -12.90 -4.55 12.46
C THR A 142 -12.71 -3.49 11.38
N VAL A 143 -13.41 -2.35 11.49
CA VAL A 143 -13.16 -1.18 10.63
C VAL A 143 -11.88 -0.50 11.09
N LEU A 144 -10.94 -0.32 10.16
CA LEU A 144 -9.60 0.18 10.46
C LEU A 144 -9.42 1.64 10.01
N HIS A 145 -10.08 2.03 8.93
CA HIS A 145 -9.95 3.36 8.35
C HIS A 145 -11.24 3.79 7.66
N ASP A 146 -11.57 5.07 7.84
CA ASP A 146 -12.65 5.78 7.16
C ASP A 146 -12.05 7.01 6.47
N GLY A 147 -12.31 7.16 5.16
CA GLY A 147 -11.72 8.16 4.27
C GLY A 147 -10.70 7.60 3.26
N PRO A 148 -10.16 8.48 2.38
CA PRO A 148 -9.32 8.07 1.25
C PRO A 148 -8.02 7.41 1.71
N LEU A 149 -7.92 6.10 1.49
CA LEU A 149 -6.78 5.30 1.93
C LEU A 149 -5.55 5.55 1.04
N ARG A 150 -4.42 5.86 1.68
CA ARG A 150 -3.11 6.01 1.04
C ARG A 150 -2.18 4.87 1.43
N MET A 151 -1.17 4.61 0.60
CA MET A 151 -0.22 3.51 0.81
C MET A 151 0.54 3.63 2.13
N GLY A 152 0.90 4.84 2.58
CA GLY A 152 1.59 5.01 3.86
C GLY A 152 0.76 4.47 5.03
N GLN A 153 -0.54 4.75 5.02
CA GLN A 153 -1.46 4.27 6.04
C GLN A 153 -1.62 2.74 5.97
N LEU A 154 -1.81 2.18 4.77
CA LEU A 154 -1.85 0.74 4.60
C LEU A 154 -0.55 0.07 5.08
N TYR A 155 0.60 0.66 4.77
CA TYR A 155 1.91 0.14 5.18
C TYR A 155 2.05 0.13 6.71
N ASP A 156 1.77 1.26 7.36
CA ASP A 156 1.91 1.42 8.81
C ASP A 156 0.93 0.53 9.59
N LEU A 157 -0.19 0.14 8.96
CA LEU A 157 -1.17 -0.79 9.52
C LEU A 157 -0.84 -2.25 9.22
N ALA A 158 -0.58 -2.58 7.96
CA ALA A 158 -0.42 -3.95 7.50
C ALA A 158 0.89 -4.57 7.96
N VAL A 159 1.99 -3.82 7.97
CA VAL A 159 3.31 -4.35 8.36
C VAL A 159 3.30 -4.83 9.81
N PRO A 160 2.93 -4.02 10.81
CA PRO A 160 2.84 -4.52 12.18
C PRO A 160 1.83 -5.67 12.35
N PHE A 161 0.76 -5.64 11.57
CA PHE A 161 -0.32 -6.63 11.64
C PHE A 161 0.11 -8.03 11.18
N VAL A 162 1.06 -8.12 10.24
CA VAL A 162 1.62 -9.40 9.76
C VAL A 162 2.83 -9.87 10.58
N ALA A 163 3.46 -9.00 11.36
CA ALA A 163 4.60 -9.34 12.24
C ALA A 163 4.21 -10.31 13.38
N GLN A 164 2.99 -10.20 13.89
CA GLN A 164 2.60 -10.76 15.19
C GLN A 164 2.10 -12.21 15.13
N ILE A 165 2.59 -13.09 14.23
CA ILE A 165 2.10 -14.48 14.00
C ILE A 165 1.02 -14.56 12.91
N ALA A 166 1.26 -14.02 11.71
CA ALA A 166 0.46 -14.34 10.53
C ALA A 166 1.02 -15.58 9.83
N SER A 167 0.20 -16.63 9.62
CA SER A 167 0.58 -17.71 8.71
C SER A 167 0.44 -17.27 7.25
N SER A 168 -0.56 -16.44 6.96
CA SER A 168 -0.71 -15.78 5.66
C SER A 168 -1.58 -14.52 5.78
N PHE A 169 -1.42 -13.60 4.85
CA PHE A 169 -2.27 -12.43 4.71
C PHE A 169 -2.49 -12.06 3.24
N CYS A 170 -3.53 -11.27 2.99
CA CYS A 170 -3.71 -10.61 1.70
C CYS A 170 -4.45 -9.28 1.88
N VAL A 171 -4.29 -8.40 0.91
CA VAL A 171 -5.15 -7.23 0.76
C VAL A 171 -6.06 -7.48 -0.43
N ARG A 172 -7.36 -7.53 -0.16
CA ARG A 172 -8.41 -7.72 -1.16
C ARG A 172 -9.03 -6.38 -1.51
N TRP A 173 -9.15 -6.16 -2.81
CA TRP A 173 -9.82 -5.00 -3.39
C TRP A 173 -11.23 -5.43 -3.78
N HIS A 174 -12.23 -4.67 -3.35
CA HIS A 174 -13.63 -4.97 -3.60
C HIS A 174 -14.19 -3.92 -4.56
N THR A 175 -14.65 -4.39 -5.72
CA THR A 175 -15.11 -3.55 -6.83
C THR A 175 -16.63 -3.55 -6.98
N GLU A 176 -17.35 -4.33 -6.15
CA GLU A 176 -18.81 -4.44 -6.17
C GLU A 176 -19.47 -3.56 -5.09
N VAL A 177 -20.58 -2.93 -5.49
CA VAL A 177 -21.40 -1.95 -4.73
C VAL A 177 -22.04 -2.52 -3.45
N ASP A 178 -21.92 -3.83 -3.20
CA ASP A 178 -22.64 -4.52 -2.11
C ASP A 178 -21.71 -5.16 -1.07
N ARG A 179 -20.53 -4.57 -0.84
CA ARG A 179 -19.60 -5.02 0.21
C ARG A 179 -19.40 -3.94 1.26
N GLU A 180 -19.32 -4.40 2.51
CA GLU A 180 -19.19 -3.58 3.72
C GLU A 180 -17.94 -2.68 3.74
N ALA A 181 -16.97 -2.88 2.84
CA ALA A 181 -15.73 -2.11 2.71
C ALA A 181 -15.14 -2.20 1.29
N ASP A 182 -14.37 -1.18 0.89
CA ASP A 182 -13.67 -1.13 -0.41
C ASP A 182 -12.38 -1.96 -0.39
N VAL A 183 -11.75 -2.06 0.80
CA VAL A 183 -10.48 -2.77 1.00
C VAL A 183 -10.58 -3.67 2.23
N THR A 184 -10.16 -4.91 2.08
CA THR A 184 -10.05 -5.86 3.20
C THR A 184 -8.61 -6.33 3.36
N LEU A 185 -7.98 -6.00 4.48
CA LEU A 185 -6.75 -6.65 4.92
C LEU A 185 -7.12 -7.92 5.69
N ALA A 186 -6.88 -9.08 5.10
CA ALA A 186 -7.19 -10.37 5.71
C ALA A 186 -5.92 -11.02 6.27
N ARG A 187 -5.99 -11.60 7.47
CA ARG A 187 -4.93 -12.39 8.10
C ARG A 187 -5.48 -13.71 8.59
N ILE A 188 -4.70 -14.77 8.35
CA ILE A 188 -4.90 -16.07 9.00
C ILE A 188 -3.77 -16.29 10.00
N TYR A 189 -4.11 -16.85 11.14
CA TYR A 189 -3.17 -17.32 12.14
C TYR A 189 -3.69 -18.58 12.83
N THR A 190 -2.78 -19.32 13.46
CA THR A 190 -3.11 -20.55 14.19
C THR A 190 -2.77 -20.34 15.66
N MET A 191 -3.75 -20.55 16.55
CA MET A 191 -3.46 -20.65 17.97
C MET A 191 -3.00 -22.07 18.29
N GLN A 192 -1.73 -22.37 17.97
CA GLN A 192 -1.01 -23.42 18.70
C GLN A 192 -0.66 -22.87 20.07
N CYS A 193 -0.76 -23.67 21.13
CA CYS A 193 -0.57 -23.28 22.54
C CYS A 193 0.62 -22.32 22.71
N THR A 194 0.38 -21.03 22.57
CA THR A 194 1.37 -19.96 22.57
C THR A 194 1.13 -19.19 23.85
N SER A 195 2.21 -18.88 24.55
CA SER A 195 2.18 -18.18 25.84
C SER A 195 1.64 -16.75 25.73
N THR A 196 1.52 -16.19 24.52
CA THR A 196 1.04 -14.83 24.28
C THR A 196 0.12 -14.78 23.04
N PRO A 197 -1.17 -14.42 23.19
CA PRO A 197 -2.07 -14.27 22.05
C PRO A 197 -1.70 -13.03 21.21
N PRO A 198 -1.90 -13.07 19.87
CA PRO A 198 -1.63 -11.93 19.00
C PRO A 198 -2.59 -10.76 19.30
N MET A 199 -2.15 -9.52 19.12
CA MET A 199 -3.08 -8.39 19.22
C MET A 199 -4.09 -8.45 18.08
N LEU A 200 -5.37 -8.42 18.44
CA LEU A 200 -6.48 -8.36 17.48
C LEU A 200 -6.59 -6.95 16.91
N GLY A 201 -7.18 -6.80 15.73
CA GLY A 201 -7.34 -5.50 15.06
C GLY A 201 -7.94 -4.43 15.97
N ARG A 202 -8.90 -4.79 16.84
CA ARG A 202 -9.52 -3.88 17.81
C ARG A 202 -8.54 -3.39 18.90
N GLN A 203 -7.67 -4.27 19.40
CA GLN A 203 -6.62 -3.93 20.38
C GLN A 203 -5.47 -3.17 19.72
N PHE A 204 -5.12 -3.53 18.49
CA PHE A 204 -4.12 -2.83 17.70
C PHE A 204 -4.51 -1.36 17.43
N ILE A 205 -5.80 -1.10 17.17
CA ILE A 205 -6.33 0.26 17.02
C ILE A 205 -6.29 1.04 18.34
N SER A 206 -6.63 0.41 19.47
CA SER A 206 -6.70 1.11 20.76
C SER A 206 -5.33 1.38 21.36
N ASP A 207 -4.43 0.40 21.29
CA ASP A 207 -3.16 0.41 22.02
C ASP A 207 -1.97 0.77 21.11
N GLY A 208 -2.22 0.84 19.79
CA GLY A 208 -1.21 1.01 18.75
C GLY A 208 -0.37 -0.26 18.55
N ALA A 209 0.55 -0.21 17.57
CA ALA A 209 1.50 -1.30 17.38
C ALA A 209 2.39 -1.47 18.64
N PRO A 210 2.65 -2.71 19.11
CA PRO A 210 3.57 -2.97 20.21
C PRO A 210 4.96 -2.39 19.93
N GLU A 211 5.68 -1.92 20.96
CA GLU A 211 7.04 -1.38 20.77
C GLU A 211 8.01 -2.39 20.16
N SER A 212 7.86 -3.69 20.47
CA SER A 212 8.63 -4.77 19.82
C SER A 212 8.43 -4.82 18.30
N VAL A 213 7.25 -4.44 17.83
CA VAL A 213 6.93 -4.38 16.40
C VAL A 213 7.33 -3.04 15.77
N LYS A 214 7.41 -1.97 16.56
CA LYS A 214 7.93 -0.66 16.14
C LYS A 214 9.46 -0.66 15.98
N ASN A 215 10.16 -1.41 16.85
CA ASN A 215 11.62 -1.44 16.91
C ASN A 215 12.26 -2.69 16.27
N GLY A 216 11.52 -3.79 16.15
CA GLY A 216 12.10 -5.13 15.96
C GLY A 216 12.20 -5.69 14.54
N TRP A 217 11.96 -4.89 13.48
CA TRP A 217 12.11 -5.43 12.12
C TRP A 217 13.55 -5.41 11.59
N TRP A 218 14.43 -4.62 12.23
CA TRP A 218 15.82 -4.38 11.79
C TRP A 218 16.81 -4.33 12.96
N SER A 219 16.38 -4.69 14.17
CA SER A 219 17.33 -4.87 15.26
C SER A 219 18.11 -6.14 14.95
N ASP A 220 19.37 -5.93 14.55
CA ASP A 220 20.41 -6.93 14.39
C ASP A 220 20.45 -7.85 15.62
N GLU A 221 19.78 -8.99 15.55
CA GLU A 221 20.02 -10.15 16.42
C GLU A 221 19.95 -11.42 15.57
N ASP A 222 20.71 -11.43 14.47
CA ASP A 222 21.30 -12.66 13.94
C ASP A 222 22.75 -12.75 14.46
N ASP A 223 22.91 -12.85 15.78
CA ASP A 223 24.13 -13.43 16.37
C ASP A 223 23.91 -14.94 16.44
N TYR A 224 23.92 -15.59 15.28
CA TYR A 224 24.26 -17.00 15.18
C TYR A 224 25.79 -17.09 15.28
N ASP A 225 26.30 -16.88 16.49
CA ASP A 225 27.68 -17.20 16.80
C ASP A 225 27.83 -18.72 16.73
N SER A 226 28.75 -19.12 15.88
CA SER A 226 29.08 -20.51 15.58
C SER A 226 30.02 -21.04 16.66
N GLU A 227 29.62 -22.11 17.35
CA GLU A 227 30.54 -23.06 17.99
C GLU A 227 30.16 -24.51 17.64
#